data_AF-A0A1F4LRJ7-F1
#
_entry.id   AF-A0A1F4LRJ7-F1
#
_cell.length_a   1.000
_cell.length_b   1.000
_cell.length_c   1.000
_cell.angle_alpha   90.00
_cell.angle_beta   90.00
_cell.angle_gamma   90.00
#
_symmetry.space_group_name_H-M   'P 1'
#
loop_
_entity.id
_entity.type
_entity.pdbx_description
1 polymer ?
#
loop_
_entity_poly.entity_id
_entity_poly.type
_entity_poly.pdbx_seq_one_letter_code
_entity_poly.pdbx_strand_id
1 'polypeptide(L)' 'MEWGDSIWSAFALVFLIEGLVPFISPAGWRRMFGQLTHLRDGQIRFFALLSIAAGVLMLWMG' A
#
# COMPACT_ATOMS: atom_id res chain seq x y z
N MET A 1 22.52 12.24 -8.94
CA MET A 1 21.60 11.15 -8.56
C MET A 1 20.70 10.94 -9.76
N GLU A 2 20.94 9.88 -10.53
CA GLU A 2 20.18 9.60 -11.74
C GLU A 2 18.76 9.20 -11.31
N TRP A 3 17.77 10.04 -11.61
CA TRP A 3 16.38 9.86 -11.19
C TRP A 3 15.80 8.48 -11.56
N GLY A 4 16.38 7.83 -12.58
CA GLY A 4 16.04 6.47 -13.00
C GLY A 4 16.31 5.41 -11.93
N ASP A 5 17.42 5.52 -11.18
CA ASP A 5 17.78 4.54 -10.15
C ASP A 5 16.83 4.59 -8.95
N SER A 6 16.43 5.80 -8.54
CA SER A 6 15.48 5.97 -7.43
C SER A 6 14.09 5.46 -7.79
N ILE A 7 13.62 5.66 -9.02
CA ILE A 7 12.32 5.16 -9.49
C ILE A 7 12.33 3.63 -9.54
N TRP A 8 13.37 3.03 -10.13
CA TRP A 8 13.51 1.56 -10.16
C TRP A 8 13.57 0.96 -8.76
N SER A 9 14.27 1.62 -7.84
CA SER A 9 14.34 1.20 -6.43
C SER A 9 12.99 1.30 -5.73
N ALA A 10 12.22 2.37 -5.97
CA ALA A 10 10.87 2.51 -5.43
C ALA A 10 9.94 1.40 -5.93
N PHE A 11 9.96 1.09 -7.23
CA PHE A 11 9.19 -0.03 -7.79
C PHE A 11 9.62 -1.37 -7.19
N ALA A 12 10.94 -1.61 -7.07
CA ALA A 12 11.45 -2.83 -6.46
C ALA A 12 10.95 -3.01 -5.02
N LEU A 13 10.93 -1.93 -4.22
CA LEU A 13 10.41 -1.97 -2.85
C LEU A 13 8.90 -2.21 -2.79
N VAL A 14 8.12 -1.58 -3.67
CA VAL A 14 6.66 -1.81 -3.76
C VAL A 14 6.38 -3.27 -4.11
N PHE A 15 7.05 -3.82 -5.12
CA PHE A 15 6.89 -5.23 -5.48
C PHE A 15 7.34 -6.19 -4.39
N LEU A 16 8.45 -5.87 -3.71
CA LEU A 16 8.94 -6.67 -2.59
C LEU A 16 7.91 -6.70 -1.46
N ILE A 17 7.39 -5.54 -1.04
CA ILE A 17 6.41 -5.44 0.05
C ILE A 17 5.09 -6.12 -0.33
N GLU A 18 4.56 -5.88 -1.54
CA GLU A 18 3.33 -6.52 -2.00
C GLU A 18 3.47 -8.04 -2.13
N GLY A 19 4.64 -8.55 -2.55
CA GLY A 19 4.91 -9.98 -2.68
C GLY A 19 5.24 -10.68 -1.36
N LEU A 20 5.79 -9.95 -0.38
CA LEU A 20 6.26 -10.53 0.88
C LEU A 20 5.11 -11.07 1.73
N VAL A 21 4.01 -10.33 1.84
CA VAL A 21 2.83 -10.72 2.64
C VAL A 21 2.18 -12.02 2.14
N PRO A 22 1.81 -12.17 0.84
CA PRO A 22 1.26 -13.43 0.33
C PRO A 22 2.27 -14.58 0.35
N PHE A 23 3.58 -14.29 0.28
CA PHE A 23 4.63 -15.31 0.37
C PHE A 23 4.76 -15.88 1.79
N ILE A 24 4.78 -15.03 2.83
CA ILE A 24 4.92 -15.45 4.23
C ILE A 24 3.63 -16.09 4.74
N SER A 25 2.45 -15.51 4.45
CA SER A 25 1.17 -15.99 4.97
C SER A 25 0.06 -15.90 3.93
N PRO A 26 -0.04 -16.88 3.00
CA PRO A 26 -1.06 -16.86 1.96
C PRO A 26 -2.49 -16.97 2.53
N ALA A 27 -2.68 -17.65 3.65
CA ALA A 27 -3.98 -17.75 4.32
C ALA A 27 -4.41 -16.45 4.99
N GLY A 28 -3.48 -15.77 5.68
CA GLY A 28 -3.73 -14.45 6.28
C GLY A 28 -4.05 -13.40 5.23
N TRP A 29 -3.30 -13.40 4.13
CA TRP A 29 -3.54 -12.54 2.98
C TRP A 29 -4.93 -12.74 2.37
N ARG A 30 -5.34 -13.98 2.08
CA ARG A 30 -6.69 -14.28 1.56
C ARG A 30 -7.79 -13.82 2.50
N ARG A 31 -7.60 -13.99 3.81
CA ARG A 31 -8.58 -13.55 4.81
C ARG A 31 -8.72 -12.02 4.84
N MET A 32 -7.60 -11.29 4.82
CA MET A 32 -7.59 -9.83 4.71
C MET A 32 -8.32 -9.36 3.43
N PHE A 33 -8.00 -9.96 2.28
CA PHE A 33 -8.66 -9.64 1.02
C PHE A 33 -10.17 -9.92 1.05
N GLY A 34 -10.59 -11.04 1.64
CA GLY A 34 -12.02 -11.33 1.83
C GLY A 34 -12.72 -10.37 2.78
N GLN A 35 -12.01 -9.79 3.75
CA GLN A 35 -12.58 -8.73 4.59
C GLN A 35 -12.71 -7.41 3.84
N LEU A 36 -11.73 -7.08 2.99
CA LEU A 36 -11.77 -5.90 2.13
C LEU A 36 -12.97 -5.91 1.17
N THR A 37 -13.32 -7.06 0.60
CA THR A 37 -14.51 -7.18 -0.27
C THR A 37 -15.84 -7.03 0.46
N HIS A 38 -15.85 -7.23 1.78
CA HIS A 38 -17.02 -7.00 2.64
C HIS A 38 -17.17 -5.54 3.09
N LEU A 39 -16.15 -4.69 2.88
CA LEU A 39 -16.25 -3.27 3.19
C LEU A 39 -17.15 -2.57 2.17
N ARG A 40 -17.94 -1.62 2.65
CA ARG A 40 -18.74 -0.76 1.77
C ARG A 40 -17.82 0.22 1.05
N ASP A 41 -18.17 0.60 -0.17
CA ASP A 41 -17.41 1.56 -0.98
C ASP A 41 -17.06 2.86 -0.21
N GLY A 42 -17.97 3.34 0.64
CA GLY A 42 -17.73 4.51 1.49
C GLY A 42 -16.60 4.32 2.50
N GLN A 43 -16.45 3.12 3.07
CA GLN A 43 -15.38 2.81 4.05
C GLN A 43 -14.02 2.70 3.35
N ILE A 44 -13.97 2.07 2.17
CA ILE A 44 -12.76 1.98 1.36
C ILE A 44 -12.29 3.39 0.96
N ARG A 45 -13.21 4.23 0.48
CA ARG A 45 -12.90 5.63 0.11
C ARG A 45 -12.41 6.45 1.29
N PHE A 46 -12.99 6.27 2.47
CA PHE A 46 -12.54 6.97 3.68
C PHE A 46 -11.13 6.54 4.09
N PHE A 47 -10.84 5.25 4.08
CA PHE A 47 -9.50 4.73 4.33
C PHE A 47 -8.47 5.25 3.32
N ALA A 48 -8.83 5.26 2.04
CA ALA A 48 -8.00 5.82 0.98
C ALA A 48 -7.73 7.32 1.21
N LEU A 49 -8.76 8.10 1.56
CA LEU A 49 -8.62 9.52 1.86
C LEU A 49 -7.70 9.78 3.05
N LEU A 50 -7.80 8.97 4.11
CA LEU A 50 -6.92 9.06 5.28
C LEU A 50 -5.46 8.75 4.88
N SER A 51 -5.23 7.73 4.06
CA SER A 51 -3.90 7.35 3.58
C SER A 51 -3.29 8.45 2.69
N ILE A 52 -4.07 9.03 1.79
CA ILE A 52 -3.66 10.18 0.97
C ILE A 52 -3.32 11.38 1.86
N ALA A 53 -4.18 11.71 2.83
CA ALA A 53 -3.95 12.83 3.75
C ALA A 53 -2.67 12.64 4.57
N ALA A 54 -2.41 11.43 5.08
CA ALA A 54 -1.17 11.10 5.77
C ALA A 54 0.06 11.25 4.86
N GLY A 55 -0.02 10.80 3.60
CA GLY A 55 1.04 10.98 2.61
C GLY A 55 1.33 12.45 2.31
N VAL A 56 0.28 13.27 2.14
CA VAL A 56 0.41 14.73 1.96
C VAL A 56 1.04 15.38 3.19
N LEU A 57 0.63 14.98 4.40
CA LEU A 57 1.22 15.47 5.64
C LEU A 57 2.71 15.11 5.74
N MET A 58 3.10 13.88 5.40
CA MET A 58 4.50 13.45 5.37
C MET A 58 5.32 14.26 4.36
N LEU A 59 4.78 14.52 3.16
CA LEU A 59 5.43 15.36 2.16
C LEU A 59 5.54 16.83 2.60
N TRP A 60 4.61 17.30 3.43
CA TRP A 60 4.62 18.67 3.94
C TRP A 60 5.54 18.87 5.15
N MET A 61 5.70 17.83 5.99
CA MET A 61 6.60 17.83 7.15
C MET A 61 8.05 17.46 6.80
N GLY A 62 8.26 16.83 5.64
CA GLY A 62 9.57 16.41 5.13
C GLY A 62 10.29 17.48 4.31
#